data_AF-A0A0F9Q8S0-F1
#
_entry.id   AF-A0A0F9Q8S0-F1
#
_cell.length_a   1.000
_cell.length_b   1.000
_cell.length_c   1.000
_cell.angle_alpha   90.00
_cell.angle_beta   90.00
_cell.angle_gamma   90.00
#
_symmetry.space_group_name_H-M   'P 1'
#
loop_
_entity.id
_entity.type
_entity.pdbx_description
1 polymer ?
#
loop_
_entity_poly.entity_id
_entity_poly.type
_entity_poly.pdbx_seq_one_letter_code
_entity_poly.pdbx_strand_id
1 'polypeptide(L)'
;MQGFKICDDKGFHIGLANGFTVSVQFGRGNYCQHHHDTNWGTPNAGRSFDAETAVFSPEDVLIPVNGNTVQGWQRPNDVVRLLTVVARQKITATHIRLKK
;
A
#
# COMPACT_ATOMS: atom_id res chain seq x y z
N MET A 1 -13.75 -1.12 -1.06
CA MET A 1 -13.78 -2.61 -1.18
C MET A 1 -13.46 -3.21 0.18
N GLN A 2 -14.00 -4.38 0.56
CA GLN A 2 -13.57 -5.15 1.73
C GLN A 2 -12.98 -6.49 1.25
N GLY A 3 -11.83 -6.90 1.80
CA GLY A 3 -11.13 -8.13 1.39
C GLY A 3 -9.82 -7.85 0.62
N PHE A 4 -9.28 -8.87 -0.04
CA PHE A 4 -7.99 -8.81 -0.73
C PHE A 4 -8.17 -8.83 -2.25
N LYS A 5 -7.37 -8.05 -2.98
CA LYS A 5 -7.32 -8.05 -4.46
C LYS A 5 -5.87 -8.06 -4.92
N ILE A 6 -5.52 -8.96 -5.85
CA ILE A 6 -4.20 -8.97 -6.49
C ILE A 6 -4.06 -7.79 -7.48
N CYS A 7 -2.85 -7.24 -7.61
CA CYS A 7 -2.52 -6.13 -8.50
C CYS A 7 -1.54 -6.56 -9.59
N ASP A 8 -1.99 -7.33 -10.59
CA ASP A 8 -1.18 -7.78 -11.74
C ASP A 8 0.20 -8.33 -11.35
N ASP A 9 0.24 -9.20 -10.34
CA ASP A 9 1.45 -9.81 -9.75
C ASP A 9 2.42 -8.82 -9.08
N LYS A 10 2.00 -7.57 -8.86
CA LYS A 10 2.82 -6.51 -8.25
C LYS A 10 2.49 -6.25 -6.79
N GLY A 11 1.66 -7.07 -6.17
CA GLY A 11 1.24 -6.91 -4.78
C GLY A 11 -0.27 -7.05 -4.65
N PHE A 12 -0.85 -6.37 -3.67
CA PHE A 12 -2.26 -6.48 -3.36
C PHE A 12 -2.85 -5.21 -2.77
N HIS A 13 -4.16 -5.08 -2.93
CA HIS A 13 -4.99 -4.18 -2.12
C HIS A 13 -5.64 -4.98 -0.98
N ILE A 14 -5.66 -4.39 0.21
CA ILE A 14 -6.43 -4.88 1.36
C ILE A 14 -7.46 -3.83 1.76
N GLY A 15 -8.73 -4.17 1.54
CA GLY A 15 -9.89 -3.40 1.97
C GLY A 15 -10.33 -3.78 3.37
N LEU A 16 -10.43 -2.80 4.27
CA LEU A 16 -10.69 -2.98 5.69
C LEU A 16 -12.16 -2.72 6.04
N ALA A 17 -12.60 -3.20 7.20
CA ALA A 17 -13.98 -3.05 7.66
C ALA A 17 -14.41 -1.60 7.94
N ASN A 18 -13.44 -0.69 8.15
CA ASN A 18 -13.72 0.74 8.30
C ASN A 18 -13.77 1.51 6.96
N GLY A 19 -13.81 0.80 5.83
CA GLY A 19 -13.98 1.35 4.49
C GLY A 19 -12.67 1.70 3.76
N PHE A 20 -11.58 1.91 4.49
CA PHE A 20 -10.27 2.22 3.91
C PHE A 20 -9.70 1.05 3.12
N THR A 21 -8.93 1.36 2.08
CA THR A 21 -8.12 0.37 1.36
C THR A 21 -6.65 0.75 1.47
N VAL A 22 -5.81 -0.21 1.83
CA VAL A 22 -4.34 -0.06 1.77
C VAL A 22 -3.83 -0.81 0.55
N SER A 23 -3.10 -0.10 -0.31
CA SER A 23 -2.35 -0.69 -1.42
C SER A 23 -0.95 -1.04 -0.94
N VAL A 24 -0.48 -2.24 -1.25
CA VAL A 24 0.86 -2.74 -0.91
C VAL A 24 1.47 -3.34 -2.17
N GLN A 25 2.42 -2.63 -2.76
CA GLN A 25 2.97 -2.92 -4.07
C GLN A 25 4.47 -3.22 -3.99
N PHE A 26 4.92 -4.35 -4.52
CA PHE A 26 6.31 -4.80 -4.51
C PHE A 26 6.67 -5.49 -5.83
N GLY A 27 6.06 -4.98 -6.90
CA GLY A 27 6.20 -5.39 -8.28
C GLY A 27 7.53 -5.07 -8.94
N ARG A 28 7.72 -5.58 -10.14
CA ARG A 28 8.66 -5.02 -11.12
C ARG A 28 8.24 -3.59 -11.48
N GLY A 29 9.16 -2.78 -11.98
CA GLY A 29 8.82 -1.49 -12.57
C GLY A 29 9.17 -0.33 -11.67
N ASN A 30 8.19 0.41 -11.12
CA ASN A 30 8.45 1.55 -10.24
C ASN A 30 8.51 1.17 -8.75
N TYR A 31 8.39 -0.11 -8.42
CA TYR A 31 8.26 -0.55 -7.03
C TYR A 31 9.59 -1.07 -6.46
N CYS A 32 10.13 -0.26 -5.55
CA CYS A 32 11.14 -0.61 -4.54
C CYS A 32 12.30 -1.50 -5.01
N GLN A 33 12.54 -2.70 -4.44
CA GLN A 33 13.66 -3.57 -4.85
C GLN A 33 13.80 -3.72 -6.37
N HIS A 34 12.68 -3.77 -7.09
CA HIS A 34 12.64 -4.00 -8.54
C HIS A 34 12.35 -2.71 -9.33
N HIS A 35 12.64 -1.53 -8.74
CA HIS A 35 12.35 -0.23 -9.35
C HIS A 35 13.15 0.07 -10.66
N HIS A 36 14.15 -0.76 -10.97
CA HIS A 36 14.94 -0.68 -12.20
C HIS A 36 14.60 -1.79 -13.20
N ASP A 37 13.68 -2.71 -12.86
CA ASP A 37 13.32 -3.81 -13.75
C ASP A 37 12.36 -3.32 -14.84
N THR A 38 12.91 -3.16 -16.05
CA THR A 38 12.19 -2.69 -17.24
C THR A 38 11.46 -3.80 -17.98
N ASN A 39 11.48 -5.04 -17.50
CA ASN A 39 10.81 -6.18 -18.13
C ASN A 39 9.34 -6.28 -17.70
N TRP A 40 8.54 -5.30 -18.11
CA TRP A 40 7.14 -5.13 -17.73
C TRP A 40 6.20 -6.27 -18.14
N GLY A 41 6.56 -7.04 -19.17
CA GLY A 41 5.74 -8.13 -19.72
C GLY A 41 5.96 -9.50 -19.08
N THR A 42 6.95 -9.63 -18.18
CA THR A 42 7.25 -10.91 -17.52
C THR A 42 6.63 -10.92 -16.11
N PRO A 43 5.93 -12.00 -15.71
CA PRO A 43 5.37 -12.14 -14.36
C PRO A 43 6.42 -11.87 -13.28
N ASN A 44 6.02 -11.22 -12.19
CA ASN A 44 6.94 -10.92 -11.10
C ASN A 44 7.43 -12.22 -10.43
N ALA A 45 8.68 -12.25 -9.97
CA ALA A 45 9.25 -13.36 -9.20
C ALA A 45 8.59 -13.53 -7.81
N GLY A 46 7.63 -12.66 -7.46
CA GLY A 46 6.75 -12.83 -6.30
C GLY A 46 7.36 -12.45 -4.94
N ARG A 47 8.56 -11.84 -4.91
CA ARG A 47 9.19 -11.40 -3.66
C ARG A 47 9.89 -10.05 -3.77
N SER A 48 9.85 -9.29 -2.69
CA SER A 48 10.65 -8.07 -2.48
C SER A 48 10.99 -7.93 -1.00
N PHE A 49 12.12 -7.31 -0.65
CA PHE A 49 12.43 -7.01 0.76
C PHE A 49 11.66 -5.79 1.29
N ASP A 50 11.12 -4.97 0.40
CA ASP A 50 10.35 -3.77 0.69
C ASP A 50 9.16 -3.60 -0.27
N ALA A 51 8.23 -2.72 0.11
CA ALA A 51 7.03 -2.40 -0.66
C ALA A 51 6.78 -0.89 -0.70
N GLU A 52 6.04 -0.47 -1.72
CA GLU A 52 5.38 0.82 -1.77
C GLU A 52 3.98 0.68 -1.21
N THR A 53 3.54 1.66 -0.42
CA THR A 53 2.20 1.68 0.15
C THR A 53 1.45 2.97 -0.14
N ALA A 54 0.13 2.86 -0.21
CA ALA A 54 -0.79 3.97 -0.39
C ALA A 54 -2.10 3.67 0.35
N VAL A 55 -2.83 4.71 0.75
CA VAL A 55 -4.10 4.58 1.48
C VAL A 55 -5.20 5.31 0.72
N PHE A 56 -6.26 4.59 0.40
CA PHE A 56 -7.49 5.13 -0.17
C PHE A 56 -8.55 5.26 0.93
N SER A 57 -9.24 6.40 0.95
CA SER A 57 -10.36 6.64 1.82
C SER A 57 -11.55 5.73 1.46
N PRO A 58 -12.57 5.66 2.31
CA PRO A 58 -13.83 4.95 2.03
C PRO A 58 -14.52 5.41 0.73
N GLU A 59 -14.30 6.65 0.33
CA GLU A 59 -14.77 7.27 -0.92
C GLU A 59 -13.81 7.04 -2.10
N ASP A 60 -12.84 6.13 -1.95
CA ASP A 60 -11.82 5.78 -2.94
C ASP A 60 -10.87 6.93 -3.32
N VAL A 61 -10.68 7.88 -2.39
CA VAL A 61 -9.75 9.01 -2.57
C VAL A 61 -8.38 8.67 -1.97
N LEU A 62 -7.31 8.84 -2.74
CA LEU A 62 -5.95 8.69 -2.24
C LEU A 62 -5.63 9.77 -1.20
N ILE A 63 -5.33 9.37 0.04
CA ILE A 63 -5.07 10.29 1.15
C ILE A 63 -3.61 10.22 1.63
N PRO A 64 -3.05 11.34 2.12
CA PRO A 64 -1.66 11.37 2.57
C PRO A 64 -1.45 10.63 3.89
N VAL A 65 -0.35 9.89 3.98
CA VAL A 65 0.22 9.33 5.21
C VAL A 65 1.50 10.10 5.53
N ASN A 66 1.54 10.75 6.70
CA ASN A 66 2.67 11.61 7.11
C ASN A 66 3.05 12.66 6.04
N GLY A 67 2.07 13.16 5.28
CA GLY A 67 2.26 14.21 4.27
C GLY A 67 2.54 13.71 2.85
N ASN A 68 2.79 12.42 2.63
CA ASN A 68 2.99 11.83 1.31
C ASN A 68 1.80 10.93 0.95
N THR A 69 1.32 10.96 -0.29
CA THR A 69 0.24 10.07 -0.76
C THR A 69 0.72 8.64 -1.04
N VAL A 70 2.00 8.50 -1.38
CA VAL A 70 2.67 7.22 -1.62
C VAL A 70 3.92 7.12 -0.74
N GLN A 71 4.12 5.98 -0.10
CA GLN A 71 5.27 5.71 0.77
C GLN A 71 6.08 4.56 0.17
N GLY A 72 7.23 4.86 -0.42
CA GLY A 72 8.15 3.85 -0.93
C GLY A 72 8.99 3.20 0.17
N TRP A 73 9.68 2.11 -0.18
CA TRP A 73 10.71 1.44 0.63
C TRP A 73 10.24 1.03 2.04
N GLN A 74 8.95 0.69 2.18
CA GLN A 74 8.38 0.22 3.43
C GLN A 74 8.82 -1.21 3.70
N ARG A 75 9.42 -1.47 4.86
CA ARG A 75 9.73 -2.83 5.30
C ARG A 75 8.44 -3.52 5.76
N PRO A 76 8.40 -4.86 5.86
CA PRO A 76 7.21 -5.57 6.35
C PRO A 76 6.64 -5.03 7.67
N ASN A 77 7.49 -4.63 8.62
CA ASN A 77 7.04 -4.05 9.89
C ASN A 77 6.38 -2.67 9.72
N ASP A 78 6.81 -1.87 8.73
CA ASP A 78 6.18 -0.59 8.42
C ASP A 78 4.79 -0.79 7.82
N VAL A 79 4.64 -1.81 6.95
CA VAL A 79 3.33 -2.20 6.39
C VAL A 79 2.39 -2.67 7.50
N VAL A 80 2.84 -3.52 8.42
CA VAL A 80 2.05 -3.97 9.58
C VAL A 80 1.63 -2.79 10.45
N ARG A 81 2.53 -1.84 10.70
CA ARG A 81 2.24 -0.62 11.46
C ARG A 81 1.19 0.23 10.75
N LEU A 82 1.33 0.46 9.44
CA LEU A 82 0.37 1.21 8.64
C LEU A 82 -1.01 0.57 8.73
N LEU A 83 -1.12 -0.74 8.47
CA LEU A 83 -2.38 -1.48 8.53
C LEU A 83 -3.04 -1.35 9.91
N THR A 84 -2.27 -1.49 10.99
CA THR A 84 -2.77 -1.35 12.37
C THR A 84 -3.34 0.05 12.63
N VAL A 85 -2.68 1.08 12.13
CA VAL A 85 -3.13 2.47 12.30
C VAL A 85 -4.35 2.76 11.43
N VAL A 86 -4.34 2.33 10.16
CA VAL A 86 -5.45 2.57 9.21
C VAL A 86 -6.71 1.85 9.66
N ALA A 87 -6.62 0.61 10.15
CA ALA A 87 -7.76 -0.17 10.64
C ALA A 87 -8.51 0.48 11.83
N ARG A 88 -7.90 1.46 12.51
CA ARG A 88 -8.47 2.18 13.65
C ARG A 88 -9.01 3.57 13.30
N GLN A 89 -8.91 3.97 12.03
CA GLN A 89 -9.37 5.31 11.63
C GLN A 89 -10.88 5.41 11.57
N LYS A 90 -11.36 6.62 11.83
CA LYS A 90 -12.74 7.01 11.52
C LYS A 90 -12.88 7.14 10.01
N ILE A 91 -14.05 6.79 9.50
CA ILE A 91 -14.41 6.86 8.07
C ILE A 91 -14.15 8.26 7.48
N THR A 92 -14.26 9.31 8.29
CA THR A 92 -14.06 10.72 7.90
C THR A 92 -12.59 11.18 7.85
N ALA A 93 -11.62 10.30 8.07
CA ALA A 93 -10.21 10.71 8.09
C ALA A 93 -9.72 11.04 6.67
N THR A 94 -9.20 12.26 6.51
CA THR A 94 -8.67 12.76 5.22
C THR A 94 -7.15 12.62 5.10
N HIS A 95 -6.47 12.17 6.16
CA HIS A 95 -5.04 11.90 6.20
C HIS A 95 -4.72 10.95 7.36
N ILE A 96 -3.58 10.25 7.27
CA ILE A 96 -3.07 9.34 8.29
C ILE A 96 -1.80 9.91 8.90
N ARG A 97 -1.66 9.79 10.23
CA ARG A 97 -0.41 10.08 10.93
C ARG A 97 0.09 8.84 11.65
N LEU A 98 1.27 8.37 11.29
CA LEU A 98 1.98 7.33 12.02
C LEU A 98 2.78 8.01 13.14
N LYS A 99 2.27 7.96 14.38
CA LYS A 99 3.04 8.41 15.56
C LYS A 99 4.27 7.53 15.68
N LYS A 100 5.47 8.11 15.83
CA LYS A 100 6.75 7.40 16.01
C LYS A 100 6.74 6.51 17.24
#